data_AF-A0AAN0LEV3-F1
#
_entry.id   AF-A0AAN0LEV3-F1
#
_cell.length_a   1.000
_cell.length_b   1.000
_cell.length_c   1.000
_cell.angle_alpha   90.00
_cell.angle_beta   90.00
_cell.angle_gamma   90.00
#
_symmetry.space_group_name_H-M   'P 1'
#
loop_
_entity.id
_entity.type
_entity.pdbx_description
1 polymer ?
#
loop_
_entity_poly.entity_id
_entity_poly.type
_entity_poly.pdbx_seq_one_letter_code
_entity_poly.pdbx_strand_id
1 'polypeptide(L)'
;MARSEEECRRIIEEENRQPYLPWMTWGEFSALPERQKSRELQKFSQYVTTYLGFWKTCDLSSCRRAKACRGFLTEAQYRAEPRYHDSFPPCVGPGGARQSEVLAGMRRLGGREEDDEPKYDGRQRADREAW
;
A
#
# COMPACT_ATOMS: atom_id res chain seq x y z
N MET A 1 -11.28 17.07 -26.60
CA MET A 1 -12.39 17.88 -26.04
C MET A 1 -12.21 17.96 -24.54
N ALA A 2 -12.37 19.13 -23.92
CA ALA A 2 -12.33 19.25 -22.47
C ALA A 2 -13.61 18.62 -21.88
N ARG A 3 -13.47 17.81 -20.83
CA ARG A 3 -14.61 17.19 -20.14
C ARG A 3 -15.47 18.27 -19.48
N SER A 4 -16.78 18.05 -19.46
CA SER A 4 -17.70 18.94 -18.72
C SER A 4 -17.50 18.81 -17.21
N GLU A 5 -17.86 19.84 -16.44
CA GLU A 5 -17.76 19.80 -14.97
C GLU A 5 -18.57 18.66 -14.35
N GLU A 6 -19.73 18.34 -14.94
CA GLU A 6 -20.60 17.25 -14.51
C GLU A 6 -19.96 15.89 -14.78
N GLU A 7 -19.33 15.71 -15.95
CA GLU A 7 -18.59 14.50 -16.28
C GLU A 7 -17.39 14.32 -15.34
N CYS A 8 -16.64 15.38 -15.05
CA CYS A 8 -15.54 15.35 -14.07
C CYS A 8 -16.03 14.93 -12.68
N ARG A 9 -17.17 15.48 -12.22
CA ARG A 9 -17.76 15.13 -10.92
C ARG A 9 -18.16 13.66 -10.85
N ARG A 10 -18.80 13.14 -11.91
CA ARG A 10 -19.20 11.74 -11.99
C ARG A 10 -17.98 10.80 -11.91
N ILE A 11 -16.89 11.14 -12.60
CA ILE A 11 -15.65 10.35 -12.57
C ILE A 11 -15.04 10.34 -11.18
N ILE A 12 -14.95 11.49 -10.50
CA ILE A 12 -14.43 11.57 -9.13
C ILE A 12 -15.29 10.75 -8.16
N GLU A 13 -16.62 10.81 -8.31
CA GLU A 13 -17.53 10.02 -7.48
C GLU A 13 -17.37 8.52 -7.72
N GLU A 14 -17.19 8.10 -8.96
CA GLU A 14 -16.91 6.72 -9.33
C GLU A 14 -15.57 6.24 -8.78
N GLU A 15 -14.50 7.03 -8.95
CA GLU A 15 -13.17 6.74 -8.39
C GLU A 15 -13.21 6.63 -6.86
N ASN A 16 -13.92 7.53 -6.19
CA ASN A 16 -14.06 7.52 -4.74
C ASN A 16 -14.79 6.27 -4.21
N ARG A 17 -15.67 5.67 -5.01
CA ARG A 17 -16.39 4.43 -4.65
C ARG A 17 -15.55 3.16 -4.91
N GLN A 18 -14.42 3.26 -5.61
CA GLN A 18 -13.59 2.09 -5.88
C GLN A 18 -13.01 1.51 -4.58
N PRO A 19 -13.02 0.17 -4.41
CA PRO A 19 -12.31 -0.48 -3.30
C PRO A 19 -10.82 -0.16 -3.33
N TYR A 20 -10.23 0.20 -2.19
CA TYR A 20 -8.79 0.49 -2.09
C TYR A 20 -8.07 -0.41 -1.09
N LEU A 21 -8.55 -0.48 0.16
CA LEU A 21 -8.15 -1.51 1.12
C LEU A 21 -9.33 -2.48 1.34
N PRO A 22 -9.10 -3.68 1.89
CA PRO A 22 -10.18 -4.66 2.09
C PRO A 22 -11.36 -4.15 2.94
N TRP A 23 -11.18 -3.06 3.67
CA TRP A 23 -12.19 -2.44 4.53
C TRP A 23 -12.52 -0.98 4.19
N MET A 24 -11.99 -0.42 3.09
CA MET A 24 -12.28 0.97 2.74
C MET A 24 -12.11 1.29 1.26
N THR A 25 -12.91 2.24 0.79
CA THR A 25 -12.87 2.80 -0.56
C THR A 25 -11.75 3.83 -0.71
N TRP A 26 -11.42 4.18 -1.96
CA TRP A 26 -10.44 5.22 -2.27
C TRP A 26 -10.86 6.59 -1.73
N GLY A 27 -12.15 6.93 -1.80
CA GLY A 27 -12.67 8.20 -1.28
C GLY A 27 -12.53 8.29 0.24
N GLU A 28 -12.89 7.23 0.96
CA GLU A 28 -12.72 7.13 2.41
C GLU A 28 -11.25 7.25 2.80
N PHE A 29 -10.35 6.52 2.14
CA PHE A 29 -8.92 6.60 2.40
C PHE A 29 -8.35 7.98 2.10
N SER A 30 -8.74 8.57 0.96
CA SER A 30 -8.21 9.86 0.48
C SER A 30 -8.59 11.01 1.40
N ALA A 31 -9.75 10.95 2.04
CA ALA A 31 -10.22 11.93 3.02
C ALA A 31 -9.45 11.87 4.36
N LEU A 32 -8.71 10.80 4.63
CA LEU A 32 -7.97 10.67 5.89
C LEU A 32 -6.77 11.63 5.99
N PRO A 33 -6.46 12.14 7.19
CA PRO A 33 -5.17 12.76 7.48
C PRO A 33 -3.99 11.81 7.21
N GLU A 34 -2.82 12.34 6.84
CA GLU A 34 -1.64 11.54 6.46
C GLU A 34 -1.25 10.48 7.49
N ARG A 35 -1.29 10.82 8.79
CA ARG A 35 -1.00 9.87 9.87
C ARG A 35 -2.01 8.73 9.95
N GLN A 36 -3.27 8.99 9.64
CA GLN A 36 -4.29 7.95 9.59
C GLN A 36 -4.12 7.09 8.33
N LYS A 37 -3.80 7.68 7.17
CA LYS A 37 -3.43 6.92 5.96
C LYS A 37 -2.28 5.95 6.24
N SER A 38 -1.21 6.44 6.87
CA SER A 38 -0.07 5.63 7.29
C SER A 38 -0.48 4.48 8.22
N ARG A 39 -1.34 4.74 9.21
CA ARG A 39 -1.90 3.69 10.09
C ARG A 39 -2.69 2.63 9.34
N GLU A 40 -3.55 3.01 8.40
CA GLU A 40 -4.34 2.06 7.61
C GLU A 40 -3.45 1.20 6.71
N LEU A 41 -2.46 1.81 6.06
CA LEU A 41 -1.46 1.08 5.27
C LEU A 41 -0.63 0.12 6.13
N GLN A 42 -0.26 0.51 7.35
CA GLN A 42 0.43 -0.36 8.31
C GLN A 42 -0.44 -1.55 8.73
N LYS A 43 -1.75 -1.37 8.95
CA LYS A 43 -2.66 -2.50 9.23
C LYS A 43 -2.69 -3.49 8.07
N PHE A 44 -2.73 -2.98 6.83
CA PHE A 44 -2.73 -3.83 5.65
C PHE A 44 -1.42 -4.61 5.51
N SER A 45 -0.27 -3.93 5.62
CA SER A 45 1.03 -4.57 5.50
C SER A 45 1.41 -5.44 6.73
N GLN A 46 0.78 -5.26 7.89
CA GLN A 46 0.87 -6.19 9.03
C GLN A 46 0.42 -7.60 8.66
N TYR A 47 -0.62 -7.75 7.83
CA TYR A 47 -1.08 -9.06 7.37
C TYR A 47 0.02 -9.79 6.59
N VAL A 48 0.62 -9.10 5.62
CA VAL A 48 1.68 -9.68 4.77
C VAL A 48 2.96 -9.94 5.54
N THR A 49 3.40 -9.01 6.39
CA THR A 49 4.59 -9.21 7.23
C THR A 49 4.39 -10.31 8.27
N THR A 50 3.15 -10.57 8.71
CA THR A 50 2.81 -11.74 9.51
C THR A 50 2.97 -13.03 8.73
N TYR A 51 2.42 -13.08 7.51
CA TYR A 51 2.55 -14.22 6.59
C TYR A 51 4.03 -14.55 6.29
N LEU A 52 4.86 -13.52 6.06
CA LEU A 52 6.30 -13.67 5.84
C LEU A 52 7.10 -14.01 7.11
N GLY A 53 6.46 -14.06 8.29
CA GLY A 53 7.11 -14.47 9.53
C GLY A 53 8.06 -13.44 10.14
N PHE A 54 7.96 -12.16 9.76
CA PHE A 54 8.88 -11.10 10.25
C PHE A 54 8.80 -10.89 11.76
N TRP A 55 7.70 -11.31 12.39
CA TRP A 55 7.57 -11.32 13.84
C TRP A 55 8.67 -12.14 14.54
N LYS A 56 9.27 -13.14 13.88
CA LYS A 56 10.37 -13.96 14.43
C LYS A 56 11.64 -13.15 14.69
N THR A 57 11.88 -12.13 13.87
CA THR A 57 13.09 -11.29 13.93
C THR A 57 12.79 -9.83 14.31
N CYS A 58 11.56 -9.54 14.73
CA CYS A 58 11.18 -8.21 15.19
C CYS A 58 11.59 -7.99 16.65
N ASP A 59 12.09 -6.80 16.97
CA ASP A 59 12.49 -6.42 18.33
C ASP A 59 11.32 -6.24 19.29
N LEU A 60 10.10 -6.00 18.78
CA LEU A 60 8.90 -5.87 19.60
C LEU A 60 8.49 -7.22 20.21
N SER A 61 8.54 -7.29 21.54
CA SER A 61 8.15 -8.49 22.30
C SER A 61 6.70 -8.89 22.08
N SER A 62 5.81 -7.93 21.82
CA SER A 62 4.40 -8.18 21.47
C SER A 62 4.27 -9.00 20.18
N CYS A 63 5.06 -8.68 19.14
CA CYS A 63 5.03 -9.41 17.88
C CYS A 63 5.48 -10.87 18.06
N ARG A 64 6.59 -11.08 18.79
CA ARG A 64 7.12 -12.42 19.07
C ARG A 64 6.12 -13.28 19.86
N ARG A 65 5.52 -12.72 20.90
CA ARG A 65 4.52 -13.42 21.74
C ARG A 65 3.25 -13.76 20.98
N ALA A 66 2.75 -12.82 20.17
CA ALA A 66 1.54 -13.02 19.37
C ALA A 66 1.77 -13.92 18.14
N LYS A 67 3.02 -14.26 17.80
CA LYS A 67 3.42 -14.92 16.55
C LYS A 67 2.84 -14.22 15.31
N ALA A 68 2.75 -12.89 15.38
CA ALA A 68 2.15 -12.05 14.35
C ALA A 68 2.69 -10.62 14.45
N CYS A 69 2.68 -9.89 13.34
CA CYS A 69 3.00 -8.46 13.35
C CYS A 69 1.87 -7.67 14.03
N ARG A 70 2.19 -6.98 15.13
CA ARG A 70 1.25 -6.13 15.90
C ARG A 70 1.76 -4.71 16.11
N GLY A 71 2.95 -4.40 15.58
CA GLY A 71 3.64 -3.13 15.80
C GLY A 71 3.11 -2.04 14.88
N PHE A 72 3.04 -0.82 15.40
CA PHE A 72 2.89 0.40 14.62
C PHE A 72 4.16 1.25 14.80
N LEU A 73 4.44 2.10 13.82
CA LEU A 73 5.53 3.06 13.94
C LEU A 73 5.24 4.03 15.08
N THR A 74 6.27 4.22 15.92
CA THR A 74 6.30 5.24 16.96
C THR A 74 6.75 6.59 16.38
N GLU A 75 6.46 7.69 17.07
CA GLU A 75 6.95 9.03 16.66
C GLU A 75 8.47 9.08 16.55
N ALA A 76 9.19 8.32 17.39
CA ALA A 76 10.64 8.19 17.28
C ALA A 76 11.07 7.52 15.95
N GLN A 77 10.36 6.48 15.51
CA GLN A 77 10.66 5.78 14.27
C GLN A 77 10.33 6.60 13.02
N TYR A 78 9.31 7.45 13.07
CA TYR A 78 9.02 8.43 12.01
C TYR A 78 10.10 9.52 11.88
N ARG A 79 10.89 9.74 12.94
CA ARG A 79 11.95 10.77 12.99
C ARG A 79 13.36 10.18 12.97
N ALA A 80 13.48 8.85 12.92
CA ALA A 80 14.76 8.16 12.92
C ALA A 80 15.54 8.40 11.62
N GLU A 81 16.86 8.16 11.66
CA GLU A 81 17.74 8.11 10.50
C GLU A 81 18.47 6.75 10.49
N PRO A 82 18.22 5.86 9.50
CA PRO A 82 17.27 6.03 8.41
C PRO A 82 15.81 5.96 8.86
N ARG A 83 14.98 6.83 8.25
CA ARG A 83 13.54 6.90 8.55
C ARG A 83 12.85 5.59 8.19
N TYR A 84 11.92 5.14 9.03
CA TYR A 84 11.03 4.04 8.66
C TYR A 84 10.08 4.45 7.56
N HIS A 85 9.70 3.51 6.69
CA HIS A 85 8.73 3.78 5.65
C HIS A 85 7.30 3.76 6.21
N ASP A 86 6.59 4.88 6.11
CA ASP A 86 5.31 5.14 6.80
C ASP A 86 4.20 4.13 6.50
N SER A 87 4.21 3.48 5.34
CA SER A 87 3.23 2.46 4.95
C SER A 87 3.45 1.07 5.58
N PHE A 88 4.61 0.83 6.21
CA PHE A 88 5.00 -0.50 6.69
C PHE A 88 5.15 -0.54 8.21
N PRO A 89 4.81 -1.66 8.87
CA PRO A 89 5.03 -1.79 10.31
C PRO A 89 6.53 -1.79 10.63
N PRO A 90 6.91 -1.55 11.89
CA PRO A 90 8.31 -1.55 12.33
C PRO A 90 9.00 -2.89 12.08
N CYS A 91 8.25 -3.98 11.91
CA CYS A 91 8.78 -5.27 11.51
C CYS A 91 9.48 -5.26 10.13
N VAL A 92 9.30 -4.25 9.28
CA VAL A 92 10.04 -4.15 8.01
C VAL A 92 11.46 -3.62 8.22
N GLY A 93 11.70 -2.92 9.34
CA GLY A 93 12.99 -2.33 9.67
C GLY A 93 13.16 -0.89 9.17
N PRO A 94 14.22 -0.21 9.63
CA PRO A 94 14.49 1.18 9.26
C PRO A 94 14.79 1.30 7.77
N GLY A 95 14.48 2.44 7.15
CA GLY A 95 14.65 2.65 5.71
C GLY A 95 13.76 1.78 4.81
N GLY A 96 12.85 0.98 5.37
CA GLY A 96 12.13 -0.03 4.59
C GLY A 96 13.01 -1.21 4.16
N ALA A 97 14.01 -1.60 4.98
CA ALA A 97 15.00 -2.62 4.65
C ALA A 97 14.45 -3.91 4.01
N ARG A 98 13.24 -4.34 4.41
CA ARG A 98 12.57 -5.55 3.89
C ARG A 98 11.35 -5.24 3.01
N GLN A 99 11.22 -4.02 2.50
CA GLN A 99 10.06 -3.58 1.71
C GLN A 99 9.86 -4.45 0.46
N SER A 100 10.94 -4.80 -0.24
CA SER A 100 10.89 -5.62 -1.45
C SER A 100 10.25 -6.99 -1.20
N GLU A 101 10.58 -7.64 -0.08
CA GLU A 101 9.99 -8.90 0.34
C GLU A 101 8.50 -8.76 0.63
N VAL A 102 8.09 -7.68 1.29
CA VAL A 102 6.67 -7.41 1.56
C VAL A 102 5.89 -7.20 0.28
N LEU A 103 6.43 -6.43 -0.67
CA LEU A 103 5.79 -6.21 -1.97
C LEU A 103 5.69 -7.51 -2.79
N ALA A 104 6.71 -8.36 -2.73
CA ALA A 104 6.66 -9.69 -3.33
C ALA A 104 5.60 -10.59 -2.65
N GLY A 105 5.51 -10.54 -1.32
CA GLY A 105 4.47 -11.23 -0.55
C GLY A 105 3.05 -10.76 -0.89
N MET A 106 2.86 -9.44 -1.08
CA MET A 106 1.58 -8.86 -1.50
C MET A 106 1.14 -9.40 -2.87
N ARG A 107 2.06 -9.48 -3.85
CA ARG A 107 1.75 -10.04 -5.18
C ARG A 107 1.31 -11.51 -5.09
N ARG A 108 2.04 -12.33 -4.32
CA ARG A 108 1.71 -13.75 -4.10
C ARG A 108 0.35 -13.93 -3.44
N LEU A 109 0.05 -13.15 -2.39
CA LEU A 109 -1.22 -13.22 -1.68
C LEU A 109 -2.40 -12.68 -2.51
N GLY A 110 -2.13 -11.74 -3.42
CA GLY A 110 -3.13 -11.20 -4.35
C GLY A 110 -3.46 -12.12 -5.53
N GLY A 111 -2.91 -13.33 -5.59
CA GLY A 111 -3.16 -14.27 -6.69
C GLY A 111 -2.53 -13.85 -8.03
N ARG A 112 -1.67 -12.82 -8.02
CA ARG A 112 -0.92 -12.39 -9.20
C ARG A 112 0.32 -13.27 -9.30
N GLU A 113 0.18 -14.42 -9.94
CA GLU A 113 1.33 -15.06 -10.58
C GLU A 113 1.90 -14.08 -11.63
N GLU A 114 3.19 -14.20 -11.94
CA GLU A 114 3.95 -13.23 -12.74
C GLU A 114 3.41 -12.99 -14.16
N ASP A 115 2.33 -13.69 -14.57
CA ASP A 115 1.70 -13.63 -15.89
C ASP A 115 0.31 -12.96 -15.93
N ASP A 116 -0.22 -12.40 -14.83
CA ASP A 116 -1.46 -11.61 -14.87
C ASP A 116 -1.17 -10.10 -14.98
N GLU A 117 -0.79 -9.72 -16.20
CA GLU A 117 -0.64 -8.33 -16.63
C GLU A 117 -1.98 -7.82 -17.21
N PRO A 118 -2.82 -7.02 -16.50
CA PRO A 118 -3.66 -6.04 -17.16
C PRO A 118 -2.75 -4.87 -17.55
N LYS A 119 -2.11 -5.08 -18.69
CA LYS A 119 -1.29 -4.13 -19.43
C LYS A 119 -2.20 -3.04 -20.00
N TYR A 120 -2.49 -1.97 -19.25
CA TYR A 120 -3.01 -0.70 -19.79
C TYR A 120 -3.84 -0.85 -21.09
N ASP A 121 -4.97 -1.55 -21.02
CA ASP A 121 -5.74 -1.86 -22.22
C ASP A 121 -6.37 -0.56 -22.73
N GLY A 122 -5.83 -0.02 -23.83
CA GLY A 122 -6.57 0.93 -24.67
C GLY A 122 -6.07 2.37 -24.80
N ARG A 123 -4.82 2.75 -24.49
CA ARG A 123 -4.27 3.96 -25.14
C ARG A 123 -3.87 3.61 -26.56
N GLN A 124 -4.80 3.78 -27.50
CA GLN A 124 -4.49 3.96 -28.91
C GLN A 124 -3.44 5.08 -29.03
N ARG A 125 -2.17 4.70 -29.14
CA ARG A 125 -1.16 5.55 -29.76
C ARG A 125 -1.14 5.17 -31.24
N ALA A 126 -2.27 5.44 -31.88
CA ALA A 126 -2.30 5.62 -33.32
C ALA A 126 -1.52 6.92 -33.61
N ASP A 127 -0.50 6.76 -34.44
CA ASP A 127 0.02 7.75 -35.38
C ASP A 127 0.35 9.15 -34.84
N ARG A 128 1.65 9.37 -34.62
CA ARG A 128 2.32 10.57 -35.12
C ARG A 128 3.76 10.24 -35.53
N GLU A 129 3.90 10.07 -36.85
CA GLU A 129 4.99 10.59 -37.69
C GLU A 129 6.40 10.01 -37.39
N ALA A 130 7.04 9.16 -38.20
CA ALA A 130 7.15 9.16 -39.66
C ALA A 130 7.19 10.60 -40.21
N TRP A 131 8.29 11.30 -39.93
CA TRP A 131 9.25 11.89 -40.87
C TRP A 131 10.34 12.61 -40.08
#